data_AF-A0A4Q5YTL4-F1
#
_entry.id   AF-A0A4Q5YTL4-F1
#
_cell.length_a   1.000
_cell.length_b   1.000
_cell.length_c   1.000
_cell.angle_alpha   90.00
_cell.angle_beta   90.00
_cell.angle_gamma   90.00
#
_symmetry.space_group_name_H-M   'P 1'
#
loop_
_entity.id
_entity.type
_entity.pdbx_description
1 polymer ?
#
loop_
_entity_poly.entity_id
_entity_poly.type
_entity_poly.pdbx_seq_one_letter_code
_entity_poly.pdbx_strand_id
1 'polypeptide(L)'
;MKASSPILNTACRPCLIALLIIAATHFSCYNAKRSNADRKTLVENLYSRQCTFWQSNPDSVLHYALIIDSLAHDLPAPYQAMALIGQARYHVTKKTNLSQKLYLQAIHLLQNSNADSIQARAHNGLGICYLKQSDYSAALEHFFIALRLAEKNNDANAKAGALANIGELYQVKGDLPSAKKYISRAMEESKAQKNVLAYLDAAQTMANIYGMNN
;
A
#
# COMPACT_ATOMS: atom_id res chain seq x y z
N MET A 1 -8.52 55.09 -18.05
CA MET A 1 -7.09 55.48 -18.04
C MET A 1 -6.50 54.86 -16.76
N LYS A 2 -5.75 53.75 -16.85
CA LYS A 2 -4.26 53.68 -16.84
C LYS A 2 -3.66 54.52 -15.70
N ALA A 3 -2.79 54.05 -14.80
CA ALA A 3 -1.76 53.00 -14.91
C ALA A 3 -1.34 52.53 -13.48
N SER A 4 -1.06 51.23 -13.26
CA SER A 4 0.27 50.57 -13.22
C SER A 4 0.87 50.39 -11.81
N SER A 5 0.99 49.13 -11.38
CA SER A 5 2.00 48.64 -10.42
C SER A 5 3.42 48.75 -11.05
N PRO A 6 4.53 48.78 -10.29
CA PRO A 6 5.10 47.61 -9.55
C PRO A 6 5.78 48.05 -8.20
N ILE A 7 6.25 47.21 -7.27
CA ILE A 7 7.44 46.35 -7.29
C ILE A 7 7.47 45.58 -5.95
N LEU A 8 7.62 44.25 -6.01
CA LEU A 8 8.09 43.39 -4.92
C LEU A 8 9.47 43.83 -4.42
N ASN A 9 9.83 43.44 -3.19
CA ASN A 9 11.17 42.95 -2.81
C ASN A 9 11.98 43.83 -1.87
N THR A 10 11.79 43.66 -0.55
CA THR A 10 12.88 43.65 0.47
C THR A 10 12.44 42.88 1.73
N ALA A 11 12.00 41.63 1.59
CA ALA A 11 12.02 40.73 2.75
C ALA A 11 13.48 40.26 2.91
N CYS A 12 14.19 40.85 3.87
CA CYS A 12 15.60 40.54 4.14
C CYS A 12 15.77 39.01 4.29
N ARG A 13 16.74 38.41 3.57
CA ARG A 13 17.03 36.95 3.61
C ARG A 13 17.01 36.32 5.02
N PRO A 14 17.46 37.00 6.10
CA PRO A 14 17.35 36.48 7.46
C PRO A 14 15.90 36.30 7.95
N CYS A 15 14.95 37.16 7.54
CA CYS A 15 13.54 37.06 7.94
C CYS A 15 12.82 35.88 7.28
N LEU A 16 13.15 35.55 6.03
CA LEU A 16 12.60 34.37 5.35
C LEU A 16 13.15 33.08 5.95
N ILE A 17 14.44 33.06 6.31
CA ILE A 17 15.05 31.93 7.02
C ILE A 17 14.46 31.81 8.43
N ALA A 18 14.25 32.91 9.15
CA ALA A 18 13.61 32.92 10.46
C ALA A 18 12.14 32.44 10.40
N LEU A 19 11.36 32.85 9.40
CA LEU A 19 9.99 32.35 9.19
C LEU A 19 9.96 30.86 8.82
N LEU A 20 10.92 30.37 8.04
CA LEU A 20 11.06 28.95 7.73
C LEU A 20 11.52 28.15 8.96
N ILE A 21 12.40 28.69 9.80
CA ILE A 21 12.82 28.08 11.07
C ILE A 21 11.66 28.11 12.09
N ILE A 22 10.88 29.18 12.16
CA ILE A 22 9.70 29.27 13.04
C ILE A 22 8.59 28.35 12.54
N ALA A 23 8.37 28.24 11.23
CA ALA A 23 7.44 27.29 10.64
C ALA A 23 7.92 25.84 10.82
N ALA A 24 9.21 25.57 10.68
CA ALA A 24 9.79 24.24 10.93
C ALA A 24 9.78 23.88 12.41
N THR A 25 10.01 24.84 13.31
CA THR A 25 9.95 24.62 14.77
C THR A 25 8.51 24.58 15.29
N HIS A 26 7.55 25.28 14.67
CA HIS A 26 6.13 25.09 14.95
C HIS A 26 5.60 23.81 14.32
N PHE A 27 6.05 23.40 13.14
CA PHE A 27 5.70 22.11 12.54
C PHE A 27 6.28 20.94 13.36
N SER A 28 7.52 21.07 13.84
CA SER A 28 8.14 20.10 14.73
C SER A 28 7.50 20.12 16.12
N CYS A 29 7.18 21.27 16.72
CA CYS A 29 6.46 21.36 18.00
C CYS A 29 5.00 20.90 17.91
N TYR A 30 4.32 21.17 16.80
CA TYR A 30 2.93 20.74 16.57
C TYR A 30 2.86 19.21 16.40
N ASN A 31 3.83 18.60 15.72
CA ASN A 31 4.00 17.15 15.68
C ASN A 31 4.57 16.55 16.99
N ALA A 32 5.35 17.30 17.75
CA ALA A 32 5.89 16.88 19.05
C ALA A 32 4.82 16.87 20.17
N LYS A 33 3.69 17.57 19.99
CA LYS A 33 2.58 17.57 20.94
C LYS A 33 1.63 16.36 20.82
N ARG A 34 1.73 15.56 19.75
CA ARG A 34 0.99 14.28 19.67
C ARG A 34 1.73 13.20 20.44
N SER A 35 1.03 12.50 21.32
CA SER A 35 1.61 11.35 22.00
C SER A 35 2.03 10.30 20.96
N ASN A 36 3.01 9.46 21.29
CA ASN A 36 3.38 8.32 20.45
C ASN A 36 2.16 7.42 20.15
N ALA A 37 1.19 7.33 21.06
CA ALA A 37 -0.05 6.60 20.83
C ALA A 37 -0.92 7.24 19.74
N ASP A 38 -1.08 8.57 19.76
CA ASP A 38 -1.87 9.30 18.75
C ASP A 38 -1.26 9.18 17.35
N ARG A 39 0.08 9.18 17.26
CA ARG A 39 0.78 9.00 15.98
C ARG A 39 0.59 7.59 15.42
N LYS A 40 0.66 6.56 16.25
CA LYS A 40 0.42 5.17 15.85
C LYS A 40 -0.99 4.98 15.27
N THR A 41 -2.01 5.43 16.01
CA THR A 41 -3.40 5.37 15.57
C THR A 41 -3.61 6.13 14.27
N LEU A 42 -2.95 7.29 14.11
CA LEU A 42 -3.02 8.04 12.86
C LEU A 42 -2.38 7.28 11.70
N VAL A 43 -1.19 6.72 11.89
CA VAL A 43 -0.52 5.91 10.84
C VAL A 43 -1.41 4.74 10.42
N GLU A 44 -2.00 4.02 11.36
CA GLU A 44 -2.90 2.89 11.08
C GLU A 44 -4.13 3.34 10.26
N ASN A 45 -4.75 4.47 10.63
CA ASN A 45 -5.89 5.02 9.92
C ASN A 45 -5.52 5.46 8.48
N LEU A 46 -4.38 6.14 8.32
CA LEU A 46 -3.91 6.56 7.00
C LEU A 46 -3.54 5.35 6.12
N TYR A 47 -2.90 4.34 6.71
CA TYR A 47 -2.53 3.11 6.01
C TYR A 47 -3.77 2.31 5.58
N SER A 48 -4.79 2.23 6.43
CA SER A 48 -6.08 1.60 6.11
C SER A 48 -6.75 2.29 4.93
N ARG A 49 -6.84 3.63 4.94
CA ARG A 49 -7.34 4.41 3.79
C ARG A 49 -6.52 4.17 2.53
N GLN A 50 -5.20 4.11 2.65
CA GLN A 50 -4.34 3.82 1.51
C GLN A 50 -4.65 2.45 0.90
N CYS A 51 -4.94 1.44 1.73
CA CYS A 51 -5.36 0.11 1.27
C CYS A 51 -6.71 0.10 0.54
N THR A 52 -7.61 1.06 0.80
CA THR A 52 -8.90 1.16 0.09
C THR A 52 -8.79 1.94 -1.22
N PHE A 53 -7.90 2.93 -1.31
CA PHE A 53 -7.82 3.85 -2.47
C PHE A 53 -6.78 3.51 -3.52
N TRP A 54 -5.97 2.46 -3.33
CA TRP A 54 -4.78 2.26 -4.18
C TRP A 54 -5.05 2.00 -5.67
N GLN A 55 -6.25 1.54 -6.02
CA GLN A 55 -6.68 1.39 -7.42
C GLN A 55 -7.39 2.63 -7.98
N SER A 56 -8.05 3.44 -7.13
CA SER A 56 -8.91 4.53 -7.58
C SER A 56 -8.22 5.90 -7.63
N ASN A 57 -7.20 6.14 -6.80
CA ASN A 57 -6.56 7.46 -6.72
C ASN A 57 -5.06 7.38 -6.32
N PRO A 58 -4.15 7.16 -7.29
CA PRO A 58 -2.73 6.92 -7.01
C PRO A 58 -1.99 8.13 -6.44
N ASP A 59 -2.39 9.37 -6.74
CA ASP A 59 -1.74 10.56 -6.18
C ASP A 59 -2.03 10.72 -4.68
N SER A 60 -3.22 10.28 -4.25
CA SER A 60 -3.57 10.21 -2.83
C SER A 60 -2.73 9.17 -2.08
N VAL A 61 -2.39 8.05 -2.74
CA VAL A 61 -1.53 6.99 -2.16
C VAL A 61 -0.15 7.56 -1.82
N LEU A 62 0.47 8.33 -2.72
CA LEU A 62 1.76 8.96 -2.45
C LEU A 62 1.67 9.97 -1.32
N HIS A 63 0.64 10.82 -1.33
CA HIS A 63 0.43 11.81 -0.27
C HIS A 63 0.33 11.15 1.11
N TYR A 64 -0.48 10.09 1.24
CA TYR A 64 -0.58 9.33 2.49
C TYR A 64 0.74 8.64 2.86
N ALA A 65 1.47 8.09 1.89
CA ALA A 65 2.75 7.44 2.14
C ALA A 65 3.78 8.41 2.74
N LEU A 66 3.87 9.63 2.20
CA LEU A 66 4.80 10.66 2.69
C LEU A 66 4.43 11.15 4.10
N ILE A 67 3.14 11.30 4.38
CA ILE A 67 2.68 11.64 5.74
C ILE A 67 3.04 10.52 6.71
N ILE A 68 2.74 9.27 6.36
CA ILE A 68 3.07 8.11 7.20
C ILE A 68 4.57 8.05 7.48
N ASP A 69 5.41 8.27 6.46
CA ASP A 69 6.87 8.28 6.60
C ASP A 69 7.34 9.33 7.61
N SER A 70 6.82 10.55 7.52
CA SER A 70 7.15 11.64 8.47
C SER A 70 6.73 11.34 9.92
N LEU A 71 5.66 10.56 10.10
CA LEU A 71 5.13 10.19 11.42
C LEU A 71 5.80 8.94 12.00
N ALA A 72 6.32 8.07 11.13
CA ALA A 72 6.82 6.76 11.50
C ALA A 72 8.32 6.71 11.81
N HIS A 73 9.08 7.78 11.56
CA HIS A 73 10.54 7.81 11.75
C HIS A 73 10.98 7.30 13.13
N ASP A 74 10.35 7.79 14.20
CA ASP A 74 10.66 7.39 15.59
C ASP A 74 9.74 6.27 16.14
N LEU A 75 8.92 5.66 15.29
CA LEU A 75 7.99 4.60 15.68
C LEU A 75 8.61 3.21 15.49
N PRO A 76 8.07 2.17 16.17
CA PRO A 76 8.51 0.80 15.97
C PRO A 76 8.46 0.34 14.50
N ALA A 77 9.31 -0.64 14.16
CA ALA A 77 9.46 -1.25 12.84
C ALA A 77 8.15 -1.46 12.03
N PRO A 78 7.04 -1.95 12.62
CA PRO A 78 5.75 -2.08 11.92
C PRO A 78 5.26 -0.80 11.22
N TYR A 79 5.39 0.36 11.87
CA TYR A 79 4.91 1.64 11.35
C TYR A 79 5.80 2.17 10.24
N GLN A 80 7.12 2.00 10.38
CA GLN A 80 8.09 2.32 9.33
C GLN A 80 7.86 1.44 8.09
N ALA A 81 7.57 0.15 8.29
CA ALA A 81 7.25 -0.76 7.18
C ALA A 81 5.96 -0.36 6.44
N MET A 82 4.93 0.14 7.15
CA MET A 82 3.72 0.69 6.52
C MET A 82 4.05 1.85 5.57
N ALA A 83 4.97 2.74 5.95
CA ALA A 83 5.43 3.84 5.10
C ALA A 83 6.06 3.31 3.80
N LEU A 84 7.00 2.37 3.93
CA LEU A 84 7.71 1.75 2.80
C LEU A 84 6.75 1.05 1.85
N ILE A 85 5.79 0.28 2.39
CA ILE A 85 4.75 -0.39 1.59
C ILE A 85 3.90 0.63 0.82
N GLY A 86 3.55 1.74 1.45
CA GLY A 86 2.80 2.81 0.80
C GLY A 86 3.53 3.43 -0.39
N GLN A 87 4.81 3.74 -0.22
CA GLN A 87 5.67 4.25 -1.29
C GLN A 87 5.86 3.20 -2.40
N ALA A 88 6.04 1.93 -2.02
CA ALA A 88 6.17 0.82 -2.97
C ALA A 88 4.92 0.68 -3.86
N ARG A 89 3.71 0.77 -3.27
CA ARG A 89 2.45 0.73 -4.03
C ARG A 89 2.35 1.84 -5.05
N TYR A 90 2.75 3.06 -4.72
CA TYR A 90 2.75 4.17 -5.67
C TYR A 90 3.68 3.90 -6.87
N HIS A 91 4.86 3.32 -6.60
CA HIS A 91 5.86 3.05 -7.64
C HIS A 91 5.59 1.78 -8.45
N VAL A 92 4.64 0.92 -8.07
CA VAL A 92 4.42 -0.39 -8.71
C VAL A 92 4.14 -0.28 -10.22
N THR A 93 3.46 0.77 -10.65
CA THR A 93 3.09 1.01 -12.06
C THR A 93 4.17 1.75 -12.85
N LYS A 94 4.92 2.65 -12.21
CA LYS A 94 5.90 3.54 -12.88
C LYS A 94 7.33 3.02 -12.81
N LYS A 95 7.71 2.40 -11.69
CA LYS A 95 9.08 2.01 -11.33
C LYS A 95 9.07 0.71 -10.55
N THR A 96 8.74 -0.40 -11.22
CA THR A 96 8.57 -1.72 -10.58
C THR A 96 9.81 -2.18 -9.82
N ASN A 97 11.03 -1.92 -10.32
CA ASN A 97 12.27 -2.27 -9.62
C ASN A 97 12.46 -1.51 -8.30
N LEU A 98 12.06 -0.23 -8.25
CA LEU A 98 12.09 0.55 -7.01
C LEU A 98 11.03 0.03 -6.02
N SER A 99 9.83 -0.26 -6.51
CA SER A 99 8.74 -0.84 -5.72
C SER A 99 9.18 -2.16 -5.06
N GLN A 100 9.80 -3.05 -5.84
CA GLN A 100 10.36 -4.31 -5.37
C GLN A 100 11.39 -4.10 -4.25
N LYS A 101 12.34 -3.17 -4.43
CA LYS A 101 13.34 -2.84 -3.40
C LYS A 101 12.70 -2.37 -2.10
N LEU A 102 11.69 -1.49 -2.18
CA LEU A 102 10.98 -0.97 -1.02
C LEU A 102 10.19 -2.07 -0.29
N TYR A 103 9.55 -3.00 -1.02
CA TYR A 103 8.90 -4.16 -0.40
C TYR A 103 9.89 -5.08 0.31
N LEU A 104 11.04 -5.37 -0.30
CA LEU A 104 12.09 -6.18 0.33
C LEU A 104 12.64 -5.52 1.60
N GLN A 105 12.82 -4.20 1.59
CA GLN A 105 13.21 -3.43 2.77
C GLN A 105 12.16 -3.51 3.88
N ALA A 106 10.87 -3.38 3.54
CA ALA A 106 9.78 -3.52 4.49
C ALA A 106 9.74 -4.93 5.10
N ILE A 107 9.90 -5.98 4.29
CA ILE A 107 9.95 -7.36 4.77
C ILE A 107 11.14 -7.58 5.71
N HIS A 108 12.33 -7.11 5.33
CA HIS A 108 13.53 -7.20 6.17
C HIS A 108 13.34 -6.53 7.54
N LEU A 109 12.75 -5.33 7.55
CA LEU A 109 12.46 -4.59 8.79
C LEU A 109 11.51 -5.35 9.71
N LEU A 110 10.60 -6.14 9.13
CA LEU A 110 9.60 -6.90 9.86
C LEU A 110 10.07 -8.28 10.31
N GLN A 111 11.26 -8.77 9.93
CA GLN A 111 11.70 -10.16 10.17
C GLN A 111 11.66 -10.57 11.65
N ASN A 112 11.94 -9.63 12.56
CA ASN A 112 11.94 -9.85 14.01
C ASN A 112 10.69 -9.29 14.69
N SER A 113 9.62 -9.04 13.94
CA SER A 113 8.37 -8.46 14.45
C SER A 113 7.21 -9.44 14.28
N ASN A 114 6.27 -9.44 15.23
CA ASN A 114 5.03 -10.23 15.16
C ASN A 114 3.96 -9.57 14.27
N ALA A 115 4.37 -8.84 13.22
CA ALA A 115 3.49 -8.06 12.36
C ALA A 115 3.13 -8.81 11.07
N ASP A 116 2.65 -10.05 11.22
CA ASP A 116 2.35 -10.98 10.12
C ASP A 116 1.38 -10.38 9.09
N SER A 117 0.39 -9.60 9.52
CA SER A 117 -0.52 -8.86 8.62
C SER A 117 0.20 -7.88 7.69
N ILE A 118 1.20 -7.17 8.21
CA ILE A 118 1.95 -6.18 7.42
C ILE A 118 2.90 -6.90 6.47
N GLN A 119 3.55 -7.96 6.95
CA GLN A 119 4.38 -8.84 6.11
C GLN A 119 3.57 -9.45 4.97
N ALA A 120 2.35 -9.92 5.25
CA ALA A 120 1.44 -10.47 4.23
C ALA A 120 1.17 -9.45 3.11
N ARG A 121 0.86 -8.20 3.48
CA ARG A 121 0.65 -7.12 2.50
C ARG A 121 1.90 -6.78 1.70
N ALA A 122 3.09 -6.83 2.32
CA ALA A 122 4.36 -6.59 1.64
C ALA A 122 4.67 -7.71 0.63
N HIS A 123 4.50 -8.97 1.02
CA HIS A 123 4.65 -10.12 0.11
C HIS A 123 3.63 -10.08 -1.03
N ASN A 124 2.38 -9.70 -0.76
CA ASN A 124 1.39 -9.54 -1.82
C ASN A 124 1.80 -8.45 -2.83
N GLY A 125 2.30 -7.31 -2.34
CA GLY A 125 2.82 -6.25 -3.21
C GLY A 125 4.06 -6.65 -4.02
N LEU A 126 4.96 -7.43 -3.41
CA LEU A 126 6.12 -8.00 -4.06
C LEU A 126 5.72 -8.99 -5.17
N GLY A 127 4.71 -9.82 -4.93
CA GLY A 127 4.14 -10.72 -5.94
C GLY A 127 3.59 -9.95 -7.15
N ILE A 128 2.93 -8.81 -6.93
CA ILE A 128 2.47 -7.92 -8.03
C ILE A 128 3.66 -7.36 -8.83
N CYS A 129 4.78 -7.06 -8.18
CA CYS A 129 5.99 -6.59 -8.87
C CYS A 129 6.53 -7.67 -9.82
N TYR A 130 6.64 -8.91 -9.35
CA TYR A 130 7.06 -10.04 -10.17
C TYR A 130 6.07 -10.36 -11.28
N LEU A 131 4.76 -10.26 -11.01
CA LEU A 131 3.72 -10.41 -12.02
C LEU A 131 3.91 -9.41 -13.18
N LYS A 132 4.21 -8.15 -12.87
CA LYS A 132 4.51 -7.11 -13.87
C LYS A 132 5.80 -7.35 -14.64
N GLN A 133 6.75 -8.09 -14.05
CA GLN A 133 7.98 -8.54 -14.70
C GLN A 133 7.81 -9.88 -15.44
N SER A 134 6.58 -10.42 -15.49
CA SER A 134 6.25 -11.74 -16.06
C SER A 134 6.93 -12.92 -15.38
N ASP A 135 7.51 -12.73 -14.18
CA ASP A 135 8.01 -13.82 -13.36
C ASP A 135 6.86 -14.43 -12.54
N TYR A 136 6.08 -15.26 -13.22
CA TYR A 136 4.90 -15.89 -12.64
C TYR A 136 5.23 -16.86 -11.50
N SER A 137 6.42 -17.46 -11.51
CA SER A 137 6.85 -18.40 -10.47
C SER A 137 7.12 -17.66 -9.16
N ALA A 138 7.92 -16.59 -9.20
CA ALA A 138 8.20 -15.76 -8.03
C ALA A 138 6.94 -15.03 -7.53
N ALA A 139 6.07 -14.58 -8.45
CA ALA A 139 4.80 -13.97 -8.08
C ALA A 139 3.93 -14.92 -7.26
N LEU A 140 3.77 -16.17 -7.73
CA LEU A 140 2.96 -17.19 -7.07
C LEU A 140 3.52 -17.56 -5.69
N GLU A 141 4.85 -17.71 -5.57
CA GLU A 141 5.51 -17.98 -4.29
C GLU A 141 5.18 -16.89 -3.26
N HIS A 142 5.34 -15.61 -3.64
CA HIS A 142 5.05 -14.50 -2.73
C HIS A 142 3.57 -14.35 -2.41
N PHE A 143 2.66 -14.64 -3.35
CA PHE A 143 1.23 -14.65 -3.04
C PHE A 143 0.87 -15.77 -2.06
N PHE A 144 1.46 -16.96 -2.17
CA PHE A 144 1.24 -18.03 -1.19
C PHE A 144 1.84 -17.72 0.19
N ILE A 145 3.00 -17.07 0.25
CA ILE A 145 3.54 -16.56 1.52
C ILE A 145 2.56 -15.56 2.15
N ALA A 146 2.05 -14.61 1.37
CA ALA A 146 1.07 -13.64 1.83
C ALA A 146 -0.22 -14.31 2.35
N LEU A 147 -0.73 -15.30 1.63
CA LEU A 147 -1.91 -16.07 2.03
C LEU A 147 -1.71 -16.76 3.37
N ARG A 148 -0.59 -17.48 3.55
CA ARG A 148 -0.29 -18.20 4.78
C ARG A 148 -0.16 -17.26 5.99
N LEU A 149 0.49 -16.11 5.82
CA LEU A 149 0.62 -15.10 6.87
C LEU A 149 -0.73 -14.47 7.23
N ALA A 150 -1.56 -14.18 6.22
CA ALA A 150 -2.90 -13.67 6.42
C ALA A 150 -3.81 -14.67 7.14
N GLU A 151 -3.73 -15.96 6.80
CA GLU A 151 -4.47 -17.04 7.49
C GLU A 151 -3.99 -17.19 8.93
N LYS A 152 -2.68 -17.17 9.19
CA LYS A 152 -2.11 -17.24 10.55
C LYS A 152 -2.63 -16.13 11.46
N ASN A 153 -2.80 -14.91 10.93
CA ASN A 153 -3.23 -13.75 11.70
C ASN A 153 -4.72 -13.43 11.58
N ASN A 154 -5.52 -14.29 10.93
CA ASN A 154 -6.93 -14.05 10.62
C ASN A 154 -7.19 -12.70 9.92
N ASP A 155 -6.25 -12.22 9.10
CA ASP A 155 -6.39 -10.98 8.33
C ASP A 155 -7.18 -11.26 7.05
N ALA A 156 -8.50 -11.21 7.19
CA ALA A 156 -9.41 -11.57 6.11
C ALA A 156 -9.24 -10.67 4.87
N ASN A 157 -8.85 -9.39 5.03
CA ASN A 157 -8.63 -8.48 3.90
C ASN A 157 -7.36 -8.88 3.13
N ALA A 158 -6.27 -9.14 3.83
CA ALA A 158 -5.03 -9.61 3.20
C ALA A 158 -5.22 -10.99 2.55
N LYS A 159 -6.01 -11.87 3.18
CA LYS A 159 -6.37 -13.20 2.66
C LYS A 159 -7.13 -13.09 1.35
N ALA A 160 -8.19 -12.27 1.30
CA ALA A 160 -8.97 -12.05 0.08
C ALA A 160 -8.11 -11.53 -1.07
N GLY A 161 -7.25 -10.53 -0.80
CA GLY A 161 -6.35 -9.97 -1.81
C GLY A 161 -5.32 -10.99 -2.34
N ALA A 162 -4.73 -11.81 -1.46
CA ALA A 162 -3.80 -12.85 -1.88
C ALA A 162 -4.51 -13.94 -2.72
N LEU A 163 -5.70 -14.38 -2.31
CA LEU A 163 -6.50 -15.36 -3.07
C LEU A 163 -6.88 -14.84 -4.46
N ALA A 164 -7.28 -13.58 -4.56
CA ALA A 164 -7.62 -12.95 -5.84
C ALA A 164 -6.41 -12.95 -6.79
N ASN A 165 -5.25 -12.51 -6.31
CA ASN A 165 -4.01 -12.47 -7.10
C ASN A 165 -3.54 -13.87 -7.54
N ILE A 166 -3.68 -14.88 -6.67
CA ILE A 166 -3.38 -16.28 -7.02
C ILE A 166 -4.33 -16.75 -8.13
N GLY A 167 -5.63 -16.48 -8.00
CA GLY A 167 -6.63 -16.86 -8.98
C GLY A 167 -6.41 -16.21 -10.35
N GLU A 168 -6.12 -14.91 -10.38
CA GLU A 168 -5.79 -14.16 -11.59
C GLU A 168 -4.52 -14.73 -12.26
N LEU A 169 -3.51 -15.07 -11.48
CA LEU A 169 -2.28 -15.66 -12.02
C LEU A 169 -2.53 -17.06 -12.64
N TYR A 170 -3.37 -17.88 -12.02
CA TYR A 170 -3.77 -19.16 -12.62
C TYR A 170 -4.61 -18.97 -13.90
N GLN A 171 -5.44 -17.93 -13.97
CA GLN A 171 -6.15 -17.57 -15.19
C GLN A 171 -5.17 -17.19 -16.31
N VAL A 172 -4.15 -16.37 -16.02
CA VAL A 172 -3.09 -16.01 -16.98
C VAL A 172 -2.33 -17.26 -17.47
N LYS A 173 -2.11 -18.24 -16.59
CA LYS A 173 -1.47 -19.53 -16.94
C LYS A 173 -2.38 -20.50 -17.69
N GLY A 174 -3.67 -20.20 -17.85
CA GLY A 174 -4.66 -21.07 -18.49
C GLY A 174 -5.18 -22.22 -17.61
N ASP A 175 -4.78 -22.30 -16.34
CA ASP A 175 -5.34 -23.27 -15.39
C ASP A 175 -6.64 -22.71 -14.80
N LEU A 176 -7.68 -22.75 -15.62
CA LEU A 176 -9.01 -22.25 -15.27
C LEU A 176 -9.64 -22.98 -14.06
N PRO A 177 -9.47 -24.31 -13.86
CA PRO A 177 -9.92 -24.99 -12.65
C PRO A 177 -9.33 -24.41 -11.36
N SER A 178 -8.00 -24.22 -11.32
CA SER A 178 -7.35 -23.59 -10.16
C SER A 178 -7.78 -22.14 -10.00
N ALA A 179 -7.85 -21.38 -11.09
CA ALA A 179 -8.31 -19.99 -11.07
C ALA A 179 -9.70 -19.87 -10.42
N LYS A 180 -10.69 -20.66 -10.86
CA LYS A 180 -12.04 -20.69 -10.29
C LYS A 180 -12.01 -20.97 -8.79
N LYS A 181 -11.23 -21.97 -8.36
CA LYS A 181 -11.13 -22.34 -6.94
C LYS A 181 -10.65 -21.17 -6.08
N TYR A 182 -9.59 -20.47 -6.50
CA TYR A 182 -9.02 -19.37 -5.72
C TYR A 182 -9.89 -18.10 -5.77
N ILE A 183 -10.46 -17.75 -6.92
CA ILE A 183 -11.37 -16.61 -7.04
C ILE A 183 -12.66 -16.84 -6.23
N SER A 184 -13.26 -18.04 -6.24
CA SER A 184 -14.43 -18.34 -5.40
C SER A 184 -14.14 -18.13 -3.92
N ARG A 185 -12.98 -18.60 -3.43
CA ARG A 185 -12.55 -18.35 -2.04
C ARG A 185 -12.37 -16.86 -1.77
N ALA A 186 -11.78 -16.10 -2.71
CA ALA A 186 -11.63 -14.65 -2.56
C ALA A 186 -12.98 -13.93 -2.44
N MET A 187 -13.99 -14.37 -3.22
CA MET A 187 -15.36 -13.84 -3.16
C MET A 187 -16.03 -14.15 -1.82
N GLU A 188 -15.90 -15.37 -1.31
CA GLU A 188 -16.45 -15.76 0.00
C GLU A 188 -15.88 -14.90 1.13
N GLU A 189 -14.56 -14.73 1.16
CA GLU A 189 -13.87 -13.90 2.17
C GLU A 189 -14.28 -12.42 2.06
N SER A 190 -14.39 -11.90 0.83
CA SER A 190 -14.79 -10.51 0.60
C SER A 190 -16.25 -10.26 1.00
N LYS A 191 -17.14 -11.24 0.73
CA LYS A 191 -18.55 -11.20 1.13
C LYS A 191 -18.71 -11.24 2.64
N ALA A 192 -17.96 -12.11 3.33
CA ALA A 192 -17.96 -12.17 4.80
C ALA A 192 -17.56 -10.83 5.44
N GLN A 193 -16.65 -10.09 4.81
CA GLN A 193 -16.19 -8.78 5.26
C GLN A 193 -17.04 -7.60 4.79
N LYS A 194 -18.08 -7.84 3.97
CA LYS A 194 -18.86 -6.80 3.30
C LYS A 194 -17.99 -5.85 2.46
N ASN A 195 -16.85 -6.34 1.95
CA ASN A 195 -15.99 -5.59 1.05
C ASN A 195 -16.51 -5.70 -0.39
N VAL A 196 -17.39 -4.76 -0.76
CA VAL A 196 -18.10 -4.77 -2.05
C VAL A 196 -17.12 -4.63 -3.22
N LEU A 197 -16.10 -3.77 -3.11
CA LEU A 197 -15.13 -3.55 -4.18
C LEU A 197 -14.35 -4.83 -4.49
N ALA A 198 -13.73 -5.44 -3.47
CA ALA A 198 -12.98 -6.68 -3.66
C ALA A 198 -13.86 -7.84 -4.18
N TYR A 199 -15.13 -7.89 -3.74
CA TYR A 199 -16.09 -8.86 -4.25
C TYR A 199 -16.38 -8.65 -5.75
N LEU A 200 -16.59 -7.40 -6.18
CA LEU A 200 -16.84 -7.07 -7.58
C LEU A 200 -15.64 -7.38 -8.47
N ASP A 201 -14.42 -7.05 -8.02
CA ASP A 201 -13.19 -7.36 -8.76
C ASP A 201 -13.01 -8.88 -8.96
N ALA A 202 -13.25 -9.64 -7.89
CA ALA A 202 -13.21 -11.10 -7.94
C ALA A 202 -14.34 -11.67 -8.83
N ALA A 203 -15.55 -11.10 -8.77
CA ALA A 203 -16.67 -11.50 -9.62
C ALA A 203 -16.40 -11.22 -11.11
N GLN A 204 -15.76 -10.10 -11.44
CA GLN A 204 -15.34 -9.77 -12.79
C GLN A 204 -14.32 -10.79 -13.32
N THR A 205 -13.35 -11.15 -12.47
CA THR A 205 -12.35 -12.18 -12.80
C THR A 205 -13.02 -13.54 -13.05
N MET A 206 -13.99 -13.90 -12.20
CA MET A 206 -14.79 -15.11 -12.38
C MET A 206 -15.55 -15.11 -13.71
N ALA A 207 -16.18 -13.98 -14.08
CA ALA A 207 -16.87 -13.84 -15.37
C ALA A 207 -15.93 -14.03 -16.56
N ASN A 208 -14.71 -13.46 -16.48
CA ASN A 208 -13.68 -13.64 -17.51
C ASN A 208 -13.30 -15.12 -17.67
N ILE A 209 -13.12 -15.83 -16.55
CA ILE A 209 -12.80 -17.27 -16.56
C ILE A 209 -13.91 -18.09 -17.23
N TYR A 210 -15.19 -17.77 -16.99
CA TYR A 210 -16.29 -18.44 -17.70
C TYR A 210 -16.33 -18.09 -19.19
N GLY A 211 -16.00 -16.86 -19.57
CA GLY A 211 -15.91 -16.44 -20.97
C GLY A 211 -14.82 -17.15 -21.76
N MET A 212 -13.71 -17.52 -21.12
CA MET A 212 -12.60 -18.28 -21.75
C MET A 212 -12.89 -19.78 -21.94
N ASN A 213 -13.97 -20.28 -21.35
CA ASN A 213 -14.38 -21.68 -21.40
C ASN A 213 -15.31 -22.00 -22.60
N ASN A 214 -15.61 -21.01 -23.45
CA ASN A 214 -16.43 -21.10 -24.66
C ASN A 214 -15.57 -20.83 -25.90
#